data_AF-A0A6S7FVV0-F1
#
_entry.id   AF-A0A6S7FVV0-F1
#
_cell.length_a   1.000
_cell.length_b   1.000
_cell.length_c   1.000
_cell.angle_alpha   90.00
_cell.angle_beta   90.00
_cell.angle_gamma   90.00
#
_symmetry.space_group_name_H-M   'P 1'
#
loop_
_entity.id
_entity.type
_entity.pdbx_description
1 polymer ?
#
loop_
_entity_poly.entity_id
_entity_poly.type
_entity_poly.pdbx_seq_one_letter_code
_entity_poly.pdbx_strand_id
1 'polypeptide(L)'
;MTKITSKKATKHQCDKIFCTHCCKIKTKEHECFMKICKIPKNPKLPTLYFFDFETRVDENGYMVPFYCVIQKVCSKCDEIGFIKNKEGFTPHTDNIHCDTSVKCVPCCGYRQYVFEKNNGDIVQDLVDFMFEQSEDSTWIAHNGGRFDTVFLLRELLVKRKIIPKVIMNGNKIMCLEIETHKLRIIDSFLFLSMRLSKFPEALGIQDLTKGYHPYHFTNLDYVGPMVGLEYFDPPPEGTKERDKFDSWYNVQKTKTYVFREAIYYYCRLDVDILRQGCIIFARLIKEITGIFPFYDHTCHTVAGLALKIYRSNFLKADVIGQIPPTGYGADVNQSAIALCWLRDIELQLESEDKHLSSKLSGEGEQSILGRYGFCTENATIYQFHGCFYHGCEKCYESDSYNKVNKEKFYTLREKTRRTTLLFRSNGFKVIEKWECDYVQEKRYTYNMLNQLRHSDFFTHLTLNPRDALFGGRTSPAKLYHESLIEKTRYYDYTSLYPYVQKK
;
A
#
# COMPACT_ATOMS: atom_id res chain seq x y z
N MET A 1 18.62 19.86 -9.09
CA MET A 1 17.40 20.56 -9.56
C MET A 1 16.31 19.52 -9.70
N THR A 2 15.42 19.41 -8.72
CA THR A 2 14.35 18.42 -8.70
C THR A 2 13.19 18.95 -9.54
N LYS A 3 12.90 18.29 -10.68
CA LYS A 3 11.74 18.60 -11.52
C LYS A 3 10.46 18.35 -10.71
N ILE A 4 9.78 19.43 -10.33
CA ILE A 4 8.40 19.38 -9.83
C ILE A 4 7.50 19.53 -11.06
N THR A 5 6.95 18.42 -11.55
CA THR A 5 5.84 18.42 -12.49
C THR A 5 4.54 18.72 -11.73
N SER A 6 4.26 20.01 -11.49
CA SER A 6 2.92 20.45 -11.10
C SER A 6 2.27 21.17 -12.28
N LYS A 7 1.11 20.68 -12.73
CA LYS A 7 0.35 21.17 -13.89
C LYS A 7 -0.30 22.56 -13.70
N LYS A 8 0.18 23.39 -12.77
CA LYS A 8 -0.15 24.82 -12.69
C LYS A 8 1.09 25.58 -12.23
N ALA A 9 1.59 26.50 -13.05
CA ALA A 9 2.70 27.38 -12.71
C ALA A 9 2.27 28.31 -11.56
N THR A 10 2.47 27.87 -10.32
CA THR A 10 2.32 28.73 -9.13
C THR A 10 3.56 29.61 -9.00
N LYS A 11 3.39 30.91 -8.70
CA LYS A 11 4.49 31.83 -8.39
C LYS A 11 5.41 31.21 -7.34
N HIS A 12 6.72 31.23 -7.58
CA HIS A 12 7.73 30.82 -6.60
C HIS A 12 7.54 31.60 -5.30
N GLN A 13 7.54 30.89 -4.17
CA GLN A 13 7.56 31.48 -2.84
C GLN A 13 8.84 31.01 -2.16
N CYS A 14 9.72 31.95 -1.79
CA CYS A 14 10.95 31.65 -1.06
C CYS A 14 10.63 30.86 0.22
N ASP A 15 11.53 29.93 0.58
CA ASP A 15 11.48 29.10 1.80
C ASP A 15 10.25 28.21 1.98
N LYS A 16 9.46 28.01 0.92
CA LYS A 16 8.32 27.11 0.94
C LYS A 16 8.48 25.94 -0.01
N ILE A 17 8.14 24.76 0.49
CA ILE A 17 8.11 23.50 -0.24
C ILE A 17 6.68 22.97 -0.30
N PHE A 18 6.37 22.22 -1.36
CA PHE A 18 5.15 21.43 -1.39
C PHE A 18 5.36 20.16 -0.56
N CYS A 19 4.75 20.09 0.62
CA CYS A 19 4.78 18.90 1.43
C CYS A 19 3.84 17.84 0.82
N THR A 20 4.37 16.69 0.42
CA THR A 20 3.57 15.60 -0.19
C THR A 20 2.61 14.94 0.79
N HIS A 21 2.92 14.98 2.09
CA HIS A 21 2.10 14.42 3.18
C HIS A 21 0.86 15.28 3.48
N CYS A 22 1.06 16.57 3.81
CA CYS A 22 -0.04 17.50 4.04
C CYS A 22 -0.53 18.23 2.77
N CYS A 23 -0.01 17.87 1.57
CA CYS A 23 -0.28 18.46 0.24
C CYS A 23 -0.60 19.96 0.28
N LYS A 24 0.21 20.72 1.02
CA LYS A 24 0.13 22.18 1.16
C LYS A 24 1.53 22.74 0.92
N ILE A 25 1.57 23.97 0.43
CA ILE A 25 2.81 24.75 0.37
C ILE A 25 3.09 25.24 1.80
N LYS A 26 4.20 24.80 2.37
CA LYS A 26 4.59 25.04 3.76
C LYS A 26 6.07 25.36 3.83
N THR A 27 6.51 25.97 4.92
CA THR A 27 7.91 26.06 5.28
C THR A 27 8.53 24.67 5.39
N LYS A 28 9.85 24.57 5.23
CA LYS A 28 10.59 23.30 5.39
C LYS A 28 10.30 22.65 6.74
N GLU A 29 10.24 23.48 7.78
CA GLU A 29 9.82 23.10 9.13
C GLU A 29 8.35 23.49 9.31
N HIS A 30 7.47 22.49 9.36
CA HIS A 30 6.06 22.70 9.65
C HIS A 30 5.47 21.49 10.36
N GLU A 31 4.45 21.74 11.17
CA GLU A 31 3.64 20.68 11.73
C GLU A 31 2.78 20.05 10.63
N CYS A 32 3.10 18.80 10.30
CA CYS A 32 2.38 18.02 9.32
C CYS A 32 1.31 17.19 10.02
N PHE A 33 0.06 17.33 9.62
CA PHE A 33 -1.07 16.61 10.23
C PHE A 33 -1.76 15.68 9.24
N MET A 34 -2.34 14.61 9.77
CA MET A 34 -3.18 13.69 9.01
C MET A 34 -4.38 14.44 8.45
N LYS A 35 -4.64 14.26 7.15
CA LYS A 35 -5.74 14.95 6.50
C LYS A 35 -7.08 14.28 6.72
N ILE A 36 -8.07 15.12 7.00
CA ILE A 36 -9.48 14.81 6.81
C ILE A 36 -9.72 14.45 5.34
N CYS A 37 -10.39 13.35 5.09
CA CYS A 37 -10.79 12.90 3.76
C CYS A 37 -12.20 13.37 3.47
N LYS A 38 -12.38 14.32 2.54
CA LYS A 38 -13.73 14.73 2.11
C LYS A 38 -14.37 13.62 1.29
N ILE A 39 -15.61 13.27 1.63
CA ILE A 39 -16.45 12.38 0.81
C ILE A 39 -16.97 13.21 -0.38
N PRO A 40 -16.75 12.78 -1.64
CA PRO A 40 -17.33 13.46 -2.80
C PRO A 40 -18.86 13.44 -2.72
N LYS A 41 -19.52 14.57 -3.04
CA LYS A 41 -20.99 14.63 -3.03
C LYS A 41 -21.63 13.70 -4.06
N ASN A 42 -21.07 13.64 -5.27
CA ASN A 42 -21.52 12.80 -6.37
C ASN A 42 -20.31 12.04 -6.96
N PRO A 43 -19.84 10.96 -6.30
CA PRO A 43 -18.72 10.19 -6.82
C PRO A 43 -19.13 9.49 -8.12
N LYS A 44 -18.28 9.57 -9.16
CA LYS A 44 -18.43 8.68 -10.32
C LYS A 44 -18.02 7.28 -9.88
N LEU A 45 -19.00 6.37 -9.84
CA LEU A 45 -18.82 5.00 -9.41
C LEU A 45 -18.30 4.14 -10.58
N PRO A 46 -17.21 3.37 -10.43
CA PRO A 46 -16.83 2.36 -11.42
C PRO A 46 -17.90 1.29 -11.62
N THR A 47 -17.86 0.63 -12.78
CA THR A 47 -18.59 -0.61 -13.01
C THR A 47 -17.87 -1.75 -12.27
N LEU A 48 -18.64 -2.57 -11.54
CA LEU A 48 -18.09 -3.73 -10.84
C LEU A 48 -18.23 -4.98 -11.71
N TYR A 49 -17.17 -5.77 -11.75
CA TYR A 49 -17.14 -7.10 -12.36
C TYR A 49 -16.71 -8.11 -11.30
N PHE A 50 -17.50 -9.15 -11.11
CA PHE A 50 -17.21 -10.27 -10.22
C PHE A 50 -16.87 -11.47 -11.07
N PHE A 51 -15.81 -12.19 -10.76
CA PHE A 51 -15.38 -13.31 -11.58
C PHE A 51 -14.70 -14.38 -10.74
N ASP A 52 -14.67 -15.58 -11.29
CA ASP A 52 -14.01 -16.75 -10.73
C ASP A 52 -13.47 -17.62 -11.87
N PHE A 53 -12.31 -18.24 -11.66
CA PHE A 53 -11.72 -19.19 -12.61
C PHE A 53 -11.85 -20.62 -12.13
N GLU A 54 -12.19 -21.53 -13.04
CA GLU A 54 -11.85 -22.94 -12.88
C GLU A 54 -10.59 -23.26 -13.66
N THR A 55 -9.70 -24.00 -13.02
CA THR A 55 -8.38 -24.34 -13.55
C THR A 55 -8.20 -25.83 -13.69
N ARG A 56 -7.31 -26.21 -14.61
CA ARG A 56 -6.81 -27.57 -14.76
C ARG A 56 -5.30 -27.57 -14.70
N VAL A 57 -4.73 -28.75 -14.51
CA VAL A 57 -3.29 -28.97 -14.63
C VAL A 57 -2.98 -29.37 -16.08
N ASP A 58 -2.05 -28.66 -16.72
CA ASP A 58 -1.56 -29.02 -18.06
C ASP A 58 -0.53 -30.16 -18.03
N GLU A 59 -0.09 -30.60 -19.20
CA GLU A 59 0.88 -31.70 -19.37
C GLU A 59 2.21 -31.46 -18.64
N ASN A 60 2.55 -30.19 -18.35
CA ASN A 60 3.79 -29.80 -17.68
C ASN A 60 3.60 -29.58 -16.17
N GLY A 61 2.41 -29.84 -15.63
CA GLY A 61 2.11 -29.64 -14.21
C GLY A 61 1.72 -28.20 -13.84
N TYR A 62 1.50 -27.30 -14.82
CA TYR A 62 1.08 -25.94 -14.54
C TYR A 62 -0.44 -25.83 -14.46
N MET A 63 -0.92 -25.01 -13.52
CA MET A 63 -2.32 -24.62 -13.49
C MET A 63 -2.62 -23.65 -14.65
N VAL A 64 -3.69 -23.96 -15.39
CA VAL A 64 -4.17 -23.18 -16.53
C VAL A 64 -5.69 -22.99 -16.40
N PRO A 65 -6.19 -21.74 -16.42
CA PRO A 65 -7.63 -21.48 -16.46
C PRO A 65 -8.25 -22.01 -17.75
N PHE A 66 -9.38 -22.72 -17.61
CA PHE A 66 -10.14 -23.23 -18.75
C PHE A 66 -11.62 -22.82 -18.74
N TYR A 67 -12.10 -22.32 -17.59
CA TYR A 67 -13.45 -21.80 -17.42
C TYR A 67 -13.44 -20.50 -16.60
N CYS A 68 -14.26 -19.53 -16.99
CA CYS A 68 -14.46 -18.30 -16.23
C CYS A 68 -15.90 -17.82 -16.38
N VAL A 69 -16.54 -17.53 -15.25
CA VAL A 69 -17.82 -16.80 -15.24
C VAL A 69 -17.57 -15.40 -14.72
N ILE A 70 -18.19 -14.41 -15.36
CA ILE A 70 -18.15 -13.01 -14.93
C ILE A 70 -19.56 -12.48 -14.78
N GLN A 71 -19.82 -11.73 -13.72
CA GLN A 71 -21.05 -10.97 -13.53
C GLN A 71 -20.78 -9.48 -13.36
N LYS A 72 -21.55 -8.66 -14.07
CA LYS A 72 -21.41 -7.19 -14.15
C LYS A 72 -22.49 -6.46 -13.34
N VAL A 73 -22.09 -5.43 -12.61
CA VAL A 73 -22.98 -4.48 -11.92
C VAL A 73 -22.61 -3.04 -12.29
N CYS A 74 -23.50 -2.36 -13.03
CA CYS A 74 -23.37 -0.93 -13.35
C CYS A 74 -23.73 -0.06 -12.14
N SER A 75 -23.17 1.15 -12.05
CA SER A 75 -23.51 2.14 -11.01
C SER A 75 -25.01 2.43 -10.92
N LYS A 76 -25.73 2.53 -12.05
CA LYS A 76 -27.18 2.76 -12.05
C LYS A 76 -27.95 1.57 -11.47
N CYS A 77 -27.52 0.33 -11.71
CA CYS A 77 -28.20 -0.86 -11.18
C CYS A 77 -27.96 -1.04 -9.69
N ASP A 78 -26.79 -0.62 -9.21
CA ASP A 78 -26.54 -0.54 -7.79
C ASP A 78 -27.41 0.57 -7.16
N GLU A 79 -27.45 1.76 -7.76
CA GLU A 79 -28.31 2.90 -7.37
C GLU A 79 -29.81 2.61 -7.39
N ILE A 80 -30.33 1.86 -8.37
CA ILE A 80 -31.74 1.46 -8.40
C ILE A 80 -32.08 0.56 -7.21
N GLY A 81 -31.15 -0.29 -6.77
CA GLY A 81 -31.28 -1.03 -5.50
C GLY A 81 -31.11 -0.18 -4.23
N PHE A 82 -30.72 1.10 -4.35
CA PHE A 82 -30.68 2.08 -3.26
C PHE A 82 -31.91 3.01 -3.21
N ILE A 83 -32.72 3.10 -4.28
CA ILE A 83 -33.91 3.96 -4.29
C ILE A 83 -35.09 3.16 -3.71
N LYS A 84 -35.38 3.35 -2.42
CA LYS A 84 -36.68 2.97 -1.84
C LYS A 84 -37.80 3.64 -2.64
N ASN A 85 -38.78 2.83 -3.03
CA ASN A 85 -40.10 3.18 -3.54
C ASN A 85 -40.50 4.65 -3.32
N LYS A 86 -40.42 5.45 -4.38
CA LYS A 86 -41.30 6.61 -4.56
C LYS A 86 -42.19 6.28 -5.74
N GLU A 87 -43.48 6.31 -5.45
CA GLU A 87 -44.60 5.90 -6.28
C GLU A 87 -44.46 6.33 -7.74
N GLY A 88 -44.67 5.39 -8.67
CA GLY A 88 -44.82 5.66 -10.10
C GLY A 88 -43.74 5.11 -11.04
N PHE A 89 -42.73 4.40 -10.55
CA PHE A 89 -41.83 3.61 -11.40
C PHE A 89 -42.18 2.13 -11.33
N THR A 90 -42.44 1.50 -12.48
CA THR A 90 -42.57 0.05 -12.58
C THR A 90 -41.36 -0.62 -11.91
N PRO A 91 -41.56 -1.57 -10.99
CA PRO A 91 -40.49 -2.09 -10.17
C PRO A 91 -39.43 -2.73 -11.06
N HIS A 92 -38.23 -2.14 -11.09
CA HIS A 92 -37.03 -2.97 -11.13
C HIS A 92 -37.04 -3.73 -9.80
N THR A 93 -37.77 -4.84 -9.78
CA THR A 93 -38.10 -5.65 -8.60
C THR A 93 -36.92 -5.71 -7.64
N ASP A 94 -37.22 -5.63 -6.35
CA ASP A 94 -36.37 -5.76 -5.15
C ASP A 94 -35.43 -6.99 -5.10
N ASN A 95 -35.15 -7.62 -6.24
CA ASN A 95 -34.38 -8.82 -6.39
C ASN A 95 -32.89 -8.48 -6.48
N ILE A 96 -32.22 -8.67 -5.34
CA ILE A 96 -30.82 -9.16 -5.25
C ILE A 96 -30.57 -10.33 -6.26
N HIS A 97 -31.65 -11.01 -6.68
CA HIS A 97 -31.77 -12.05 -7.70
C HIS A 97 -32.14 -11.56 -9.11
N CYS A 98 -31.61 -10.41 -9.59
CA CYS A 98 -31.78 -10.07 -11.01
C CYS A 98 -31.15 -11.19 -11.85
N ASP A 99 -31.98 -11.90 -12.62
CA ASP A 99 -31.53 -12.91 -13.57
C ASP A 99 -30.49 -12.30 -14.51
N THR A 100 -29.23 -12.66 -14.33
CA THR A 100 -28.08 -12.11 -15.04
C THR A 100 -28.01 -12.60 -16.49
N SER A 101 -28.84 -13.60 -16.85
CA SER A 101 -28.99 -14.10 -18.22
C SER A 101 -29.83 -13.17 -19.11
N VAL A 102 -30.61 -12.25 -18.51
CA VAL A 102 -31.48 -11.33 -19.25
C VAL A 102 -30.78 -9.99 -19.49
N LYS A 103 -30.85 -9.50 -20.74
CA LYS A 103 -30.31 -8.18 -21.13
C LYS A 103 -31.02 -7.08 -20.33
N CYS A 104 -30.26 -6.34 -19.51
CA CYS A 104 -30.77 -5.16 -18.83
C CYS A 104 -30.90 -4.01 -19.82
N VAL A 105 -32.12 -3.76 -20.28
CA VAL A 105 -32.49 -2.57 -21.07
C VAL A 105 -33.25 -1.62 -20.14
N PRO A 106 -32.85 -0.33 -19.97
CA PRO A 106 -31.80 0.40 -20.70
C PRO A 106 -30.45 0.62 -19.95
N CYS A 107 -30.14 -0.01 -18.78
CA CYS A 107 -28.86 0.29 -18.09
C CYS A 107 -27.62 -0.26 -18.81
N CYS A 108 -27.46 -1.59 -18.83
CA CYS A 108 -26.13 -2.18 -18.91
C CYS A 108 -25.98 -3.38 -19.84
N GLY A 109 -27.03 -3.75 -20.58
CA GLY A 109 -26.96 -4.86 -21.54
C GLY A 109 -26.81 -6.21 -20.83
N TYR A 110 -25.98 -7.09 -21.39
CA TYR A 110 -25.68 -8.39 -20.79
C TYR A 110 -24.94 -8.22 -19.45
N ARG A 111 -25.31 -9.04 -18.47
CA ARG A 111 -24.75 -9.00 -17.11
C ARG A 111 -23.91 -10.21 -16.76
N GLN A 112 -23.91 -11.24 -17.59
CA GLN A 112 -23.10 -12.42 -17.40
C GLN A 112 -22.33 -12.74 -18.66
N TYR A 113 -21.09 -13.13 -18.48
CA TYR A 113 -20.19 -13.55 -19.55
C TYR A 113 -19.53 -14.86 -19.13
N VAL A 114 -19.34 -15.75 -20.09
CA VAL A 114 -18.71 -17.06 -19.88
C VAL A 114 -17.59 -17.19 -20.89
N PHE A 115 -16.39 -17.51 -20.41
CA PHE A 115 -15.24 -17.85 -21.23
C PHE A 115 -14.88 -19.31 -20.94
N GLU A 116 -14.85 -20.14 -21.98
CA GLU A 116 -14.56 -21.57 -21.85
C GLU A 116 -13.73 -22.05 -23.05
N LYS A 117 -12.73 -22.89 -22.80
CA LYS A 117 -11.94 -23.55 -23.86
C LYS A 117 -11.65 -25.00 -23.49
N ASN A 118 -11.96 -25.93 -24.40
CA ASN A 118 -11.55 -27.33 -24.26
C ASN A 118 -10.02 -27.45 -24.32
N ASN A 119 -9.36 -26.69 -25.19
CA ASN A 119 -7.90 -26.63 -25.32
C ASN A 119 -7.46 -25.16 -25.42
N GLY A 120 -6.50 -24.76 -24.58
CA GLY A 120 -5.97 -23.39 -24.53
C GLY A 120 -6.36 -22.62 -23.25
N ASP A 121 -5.70 -21.47 -23.09
CA ASP A 121 -5.85 -20.55 -21.95
C ASP A 121 -6.91 -19.48 -22.29
N ILE A 122 -7.93 -19.34 -21.46
CA ILE A 122 -9.00 -18.33 -21.61
C ILE A 122 -8.60 -16.94 -21.11
N VAL A 123 -7.45 -16.83 -20.44
CA VAL A 123 -6.99 -15.57 -19.83
C VAL A 123 -6.80 -14.47 -20.87
N GLN A 124 -6.35 -14.83 -22.08
CA GLN A 124 -6.19 -13.85 -23.17
C GLN A 124 -7.51 -13.19 -23.55
N ASP A 125 -8.54 -14.01 -23.81
CA ASP A 125 -9.87 -13.55 -24.18
C ASP A 125 -10.48 -12.67 -23.08
N LEU A 126 -10.26 -13.04 -21.81
CA LEU A 126 -10.69 -12.23 -20.68
C LEU A 126 -9.94 -10.90 -20.62
N VAL A 127 -8.63 -10.88 -20.82
CA VAL A 127 -7.87 -9.62 -20.80
C VAL A 127 -8.26 -8.74 -21.99
N ASP A 128 -8.54 -9.30 -23.17
CA ASP A 128 -9.11 -8.52 -24.28
C ASP A 128 -10.47 -7.90 -23.89
N PHE A 129 -11.37 -8.72 -23.34
CA PHE A 129 -12.66 -8.25 -22.85
C PHE A 129 -12.54 -7.16 -21.78
N MET A 130 -11.56 -7.29 -20.86
CA MET A 130 -11.25 -6.29 -19.84
C MET A 130 -10.85 -4.94 -20.46
N PHE A 131 -10.03 -4.96 -21.51
CA PHE A 131 -9.53 -3.75 -22.18
C PHE A 131 -10.57 -3.11 -23.12
N GLU A 132 -11.52 -3.89 -23.63
CA GLU A 132 -12.66 -3.40 -24.39
C GLU A 132 -13.65 -2.59 -23.53
N GLN A 133 -13.60 -2.73 -22.20
CA GLN A 133 -14.46 -1.95 -21.31
C GLN A 133 -14.01 -0.48 -21.31
N SER A 134 -14.86 0.40 -21.86
CA SER A 134 -14.57 1.83 -22.05
C SER A 134 -14.74 2.70 -20.81
N GLU A 135 -15.12 2.11 -19.67
CA GLU A 135 -15.42 2.80 -18.43
C GLU A 135 -14.50 2.37 -17.28
N ASP A 136 -14.38 3.25 -16.27
CA ASP A 136 -13.73 2.94 -14.99
C ASP A 136 -14.31 1.64 -14.42
N SER A 137 -13.46 0.64 -14.20
CA SER A 137 -13.89 -0.71 -13.86
C SER A 137 -13.10 -1.29 -12.67
N THR A 138 -13.83 -1.97 -11.80
CA THR A 138 -13.29 -2.70 -10.65
C THR A 138 -13.66 -4.18 -10.77
N TRP A 139 -12.64 -5.01 -10.91
CA TRP A 139 -12.75 -6.46 -11.03
C TRP A 139 -12.46 -7.10 -9.68
N ILE A 140 -13.31 -8.03 -9.27
CA ILE A 140 -13.32 -8.57 -7.91
C ILE A 140 -13.36 -10.09 -8.00
N ALA A 141 -12.32 -10.72 -7.49
CA ALA A 141 -12.26 -12.16 -7.23
C ALA A 141 -12.26 -12.42 -5.72
N HIS A 142 -12.51 -13.65 -5.31
CA HIS A 142 -12.47 -14.04 -3.89
C HIS A 142 -11.20 -14.82 -3.57
N ASN A 143 -10.34 -14.26 -2.72
CA ASN A 143 -9.00 -14.78 -2.46
C ASN A 143 -8.11 -14.82 -3.73
N GLY A 144 -8.49 -14.04 -4.75
CA GLY A 144 -7.82 -14.02 -6.05
C GLY A 144 -6.42 -13.41 -6.02
N GLY A 145 -6.04 -12.69 -4.96
CA GLY A 145 -4.69 -12.17 -4.78
C GLY A 145 -3.63 -13.27 -4.65
N ARG A 146 -4.05 -14.50 -4.35
CA ARG A 146 -3.22 -15.70 -4.28
C ARG A 146 -3.39 -16.63 -5.48
N PHE A 147 -4.38 -16.37 -6.33
CA PHE A 147 -4.82 -17.30 -7.35
C PHE A 147 -5.18 -16.57 -8.66
N ASP A 148 -6.42 -16.13 -8.82
CA ASP A 148 -6.96 -15.59 -10.08
C ASP A 148 -6.13 -14.44 -10.67
N THR A 149 -5.73 -13.50 -9.81
CA THR A 149 -5.02 -12.29 -10.23
C THR A 149 -3.60 -12.60 -10.71
N VAL A 150 -3.03 -13.74 -10.32
CA VAL A 150 -1.71 -14.19 -10.78
C VAL A 150 -1.72 -14.53 -12.26
N PHE A 151 -2.79 -15.16 -12.75
CA PHE A 151 -2.94 -15.47 -14.18
C PHE A 151 -3.05 -14.18 -15.02
N LEU A 152 -3.83 -13.21 -14.53
CA LEU A 152 -3.97 -11.91 -15.17
C LEU A 152 -2.65 -11.13 -15.17
N LEU A 153 -1.91 -11.13 -14.06
CA LEU A 153 -0.60 -10.49 -13.98
C LEU A 153 0.42 -11.14 -14.94
N ARG A 154 0.41 -12.47 -15.07
CA ARG A 154 1.26 -13.21 -16.02
C ARG A 154 0.97 -12.79 -17.45
N GLU A 155 -0.30 -12.75 -17.84
CA GLU A 155 -0.70 -12.34 -19.19
C GLU A 155 -0.26 -10.91 -19.50
N LEU A 156 -0.51 -9.97 -18.59
CA LEU A 156 -0.13 -8.56 -18.75
C LEU A 156 1.39 -8.39 -18.90
N LEU A 157 2.20 -8.98 -18.02
CA LEU A 157 3.64 -8.80 -18.01
C LEU A 157 4.35 -9.59 -19.11
N VAL A 158 4.01 -10.88 -19.26
CA VAL A 158 4.77 -11.81 -20.09
C VAL A 158 4.35 -11.71 -21.54
N LYS A 159 3.04 -11.70 -21.82
CA LYS A 159 2.50 -11.73 -23.18
C LYS A 159 2.31 -10.32 -23.73
N ARG A 160 1.67 -9.43 -22.98
CA ARG A 160 1.32 -8.07 -23.45
C ARG A 160 2.39 -7.00 -23.21
N LYS A 161 3.39 -7.29 -22.38
CA LYS A 161 4.45 -6.34 -21.96
C LYS A 161 3.89 -5.05 -21.34
N ILE A 162 2.74 -5.15 -20.69
CA ILE A 162 2.11 -4.07 -19.93
C ILE A 162 2.58 -4.19 -18.48
N ILE A 163 3.11 -3.10 -17.92
CA ILE A 163 3.57 -3.04 -16.53
C ILE A 163 2.46 -2.40 -15.69
N PRO A 164 1.61 -3.17 -14.99
CA PRO A 164 0.62 -2.62 -14.08
C PRO A 164 1.28 -2.11 -12.80
N LYS A 165 0.57 -1.23 -12.10
CA LYS A 165 0.90 -0.88 -10.72
C LYS A 165 0.34 -1.95 -9.80
N VAL A 166 1.18 -2.52 -8.95
CA VAL A 166 0.81 -3.66 -8.09
C VAL A 166 1.08 -3.32 -6.64
N ILE A 167 0.09 -3.58 -5.78
CA ILE A 167 0.22 -3.49 -4.33
C ILE A 167 0.29 -4.92 -3.78
N MET A 168 1.38 -5.24 -3.08
CA MET A 168 1.65 -6.59 -2.57
C MET A 168 1.64 -6.63 -1.04
N ASN A 169 1.26 -7.78 -0.48
CA ASN A 169 1.54 -8.15 0.92
C ASN A 169 2.22 -9.52 0.94
N GLY A 170 3.55 -9.52 1.08
CA GLY A 170 4.37 -10.68 0.77
C GLY A 170 4.11 -11.14 -0.67
N ASN A 171 3.77 -12.42 -0.84
CA ASN A 171 3.48 -13.01 -2.15
C ASN A 171 2.02 -12.84 -2.61
N LYS A 172 1.18 -12.10 -1.86
CA LYS A 172 -0.23 -11.89 -2.22
C LYS A 172 -0.41 -10.56 -2.93
N ILE A 173 -1.09 -10.58 -4.08
CA ILE A 173 -1.49 -9.38 -4.80
C ILE A 173 -2.73 -8.79 -4.13
N MET A 174 -2.60 -7.61 -3.52
CA MET A 174 -3.74 -6.94 -2.88
C MET A 174 -4.55 -6.11 -3.89
N CYS A 175 -3.86 -5.51 -4.86
CA CYS A 175 -4.46 -4.73 -5.92
C CYS A 175 -3.54 -4.73 -7.14
N LEU A 176 -4.13 -4.86 -8.31
CA LEU A 176 -3.49 -4.65 -9.61
C LEU A 176 -4.23 -3.52 -10.31
N GLU A 177 -3.52 -2.49 -10.77
CA GLU A 177 -4.09 -1.30 -11.41
C GLU A 177 -3.41 -1.02 -12.76
N ILE A 178 -4.23 -0.76 -13.79
CA ILE A 178 -3.81 -0.31 -15.11
C ILE A 178 -4.32 1.13 -15.29
N GLU A 179 -3.52 2.11 -14.87
CA GLU A 179 -3.92 3.52 -14.79
C GLU A 179 -4.40 4.08 -16.14
N THR A 180 -3.81 3.63 -17.26
CA THR A 180 -4.17 4.06 -18.61
C THR A 180 -5.60 3.69 -19.02
N HIS A 181 -6.15 2.62 -18.42
CA HIS A 181 -7.48 2.09 -18.73
C HIS A 181 -8.47 2.28 -17.58
N LYS A 182 -8.05 2.88 -16.46
CA LYS A 182 -8.86 2.98 -15.22
C LYS A 182 -9.45 1.62 -14.83
N LEU A 183 -8.64 0.59 -14.97
CA LEU A 183 -8.98 -0.77 -14.61
C LEU A 183 -8.24 -1.12 -13.33
N ARG A 184 -8.96 -1.64 -12.35
CA ARG A 184 -8.35 -2.24 -11.16
C ARG A 184 -8.92 -3.62 -10.86
N ILE A 185 -8.09 -4.45 -10.25
CA ILE A 185 -8.43 -5.79 -9.78
C ILE A 185 -8.13 -5.83 -8.28
N ILE A 186 -9.11 -6.25 -7.48
CA ILE A 186 -9.03 -6.32 -6.02
C ILE A 186 -9.51 -7.66 -5.50
N ASP A 187 -9.08 -8.00 -4.29
CA ASP A 187 -9.44 -9.24 -3.60
C ASP A 187 -10.51 -8.97 -2.53
N SER A 188 -11.71 -9.55 -2.72
CA SER A 188 -12.80 -9.42 -1.76
C SER A 188 -12.49 -10.03 -0.39
N PHE A 189 -11.57 -11.00 -0.29
CA PHE A 189 -11.19 -11.62 0.98
C PHE A 189 -10.51 -10.64 1.95
N LEU A 190 -9.90 -9.58 1.42
CA LEU A 190 -9.31 -8.49 2.21
C LEU A 190 -10.36 -7.57 2.85
N PHE A 191 -11.62 -7.69 2.43
CA PHE A 191 -12.78 -7.01 3.02
C PHE A 191 -13.64 -7.97 3.84
N LEU A 192 -13.92 -9.15 3.29
CA LEU A 192 -14.74 -10.21 3.87
C LEU A 192 -13.86 -11.45 4.11
N SER A 193 -13.14 -11.47 5.23
CA SER A 193 -12.13 -12.50 5.55
C SER A 193 -12.74 -13.81 6.04
N MET A 194 -13.58 -14.42 5.20
CA MET A 194 -14.22 -15.72 5.42
C MET A 194 -14.34 -16.47 4.09
N ARG A 195 -14.56 -17.79 4.14
CA ARG A 195 -14.78 -18.59 2.92
C ARG A 195 -16.04 -18.13 2.19
N LEU A 196 -16.03 -18.21 0.86
CA LEU A 196 -17.18 -17.87 0.02
C LEU A 196 -18.46 -18.63 0.42
N SER A 197 -18.34 -19.92 0.78
CA SER A 197 -19.46 -20.73 1.26
C SER A 197 -20.13 -20.22 2.54
N LYS A 198 -19.47 -19.33 3.29
CA LYS A 198 -20.01 -18.70 4.51
C LYS A 198 -20.72 -17.38 4.25
N PHE A 199 -20.63 -16.82 3.04
CA PHE A 199 -21.29 -15.56 2.70
C PHE A 199 -22.81 -15.64 2.88
N PRO A 200 -23.52 -16.69 2.43
CA PRO A 200 -24.97 -16.71 2.54
C PRO A 200 -25.46 -16.66 3.99
N GLU A 201 -24.85 -17.47 4.86
CA GLU A 201 -25.13 -17.50 6.30
C GLU A 201 -24.78 -16.16 6.97
N ALA A 202 -23.57 -15.64 6.72
CA ALA A 202 -23.07 -14.44 7.39
C ALA A 202 -23.76 -13.13 6.96
N LEU A 203 -24.29 -13.08 5.73
CA LEU A 203 -24.90 -11.88 5.13
C LEU A 203 -26.42 -12.02 4.92
N GLY A 204 -27.02 -13.13 5.36
CA GLY A 204 -28.45 -13.37 5.24
C GLY A 204 -28.95 -13.54 3.80
N ILE A 205 -28.13 -14.10 2.91
CA ILE A 205 -28.52 -14.37 1.52
C ILE A 205 -29.38 -15.64 1.51
N GLN A 206 -30.63 -15.51 1.04
CA GLN A 206 -31.56 -16.63 0.95
C GLN A 206 -31.35 -17.43 -0.35
N ASP A 207 -31.68 -18.72 -0.30
CA ASP A 207 -31.72 -19.64 -1.46
C ASP A 207 -30.42 -19.80 -2.26
N LEU A 208 -29.27 -19.47 -1.65
CA LEU A 208 -27.95 -19.66 -2.25
C LEU A 208 -27.06 -20.48 -1.33
N THR A 209 -26.63 -21.64 -1.84
CA THR A 209 -25.64 -22.51 -1.17
C THR A 209 -24.59 -22.89 -2.20
N LYS A 210 -23.31 -22.87 -1.79
CA LYS A 210 -22.21 -23.29 -2.66
C LYS A 210 -22.38 -24.78 -3.03
N GLY A 211 -22.26 -25.08 -4.33
CA GLY A 211 -22.33 -26.44 -4.85
C GLY A 211 -21.05 -27.25 -4.64
N TYR A 212 -21.02 -28.46 -5.21
CA TYR A 212 -19.83 -29.32 -5.25
C TYR A 212 -19.34 -29.47 -6.69
N HIS A 213 -18.03 -29.52 -6.89
CA HIS A 213 -17.39 -29.59 -8.21
C HIS A 213 -16.28 -30.64 -8.24
N PRO A 214 -16.14 -31.43 -9.33
CA PRO A 214 -15.04 -32.37 -9.48
C PRO A 214 -13.76 -31.65 -9.93
N TYR A 215 -13.00 -31.11 -8.98
CA TYR A 215 -11.76 -30.34 -9.21
C TYR A 215 -10.71 -31.01 -10.10
N HIS A 216 -10.68 -32.34 -10.16
CA HIS A 216 -9.71 -33.08 -10.98
C HIS A 216 -10.27 -33.53 -12.35
N PHE A 217 -11.49 -33.10 -12.71
CA PHE A 217 -12.15 -33.50 -13.97
C PHE A 217 -12.36 -32.30 -14.89
N THR A 218 -11.93 -32.41 -16.16
CA THR A 218 -11.76 -31.22 -17.03
C THR A 218 -12.30 -31.38 -18.45
N ASN A 219 -12.93 -32.53 -18.77
CA ASN A 219 -13.47 -32.77 -20.11
C ASN A 219 -14.85 -32.12 -20.29
N LEU A 220 -14.88 -30.89 -20.78
CA LEU A 220 -16.10 -30.09 -21.04
C LEU A 220 -17.13 -30.77 -21.96
N ASP A 221 -16.72 -31.67 -22.86
CA ASP A 221 -17.64 -32.37 -23.76
C ASP A 221 -18.22 -33.66 -23.15
N TYR A 222 -17.90 -33.97 -21.89
CA TYR A 222 -18.33 -35.19 -21.24
C TYR A 222 -19.84 -35.23 -21.01
N VAL A 223 -20.45 -36.30 -21.54
CA VAL A 223 -21.82 -36.72 -21.28
C VAL A 223 -21.79 -38.21 -20.94
N GLY A 224 -22.17 -38.58 -19.72
CA GLY A 224 -22.08 -39.97 -19.28
C GLY A 224 -22.54 -40.19 -17.83
N PRO A 225 -22.14 -41.29 -17.19
CA PRO A 225 -22.36 -41.50 -15.76
C PRO A 225 -21.68 -40.44 -14.89
N MET A 226 -22.11 -40.30 -13.63
CA MET A 226 -21.43 -39.42 -12.67
C MET A 226 -19.96 -39.82 -12.49
N VAL A 227 -19.06 -38.83 -12.49
CA VAL A 227 -17.62 -39.06 -12.30
C VAL A 227 -17.32 -39.55 -10.89
N GLY A 228 -16.24 -40.32 -10.74
CA GLY A 228 -15.84 -40.94 -9.47
C GLY A 228 -15.55 -39.95 -8.35
N LEU A 229 -15.59 -40.43 -7.11
CA LEU A 229 -15.35 -39.63 -5.90
C LEU A 229 -13.93 -39.05 -5.84
N GLU A 230 -12.98 -39.72 -6.48
CA GLU A 230 -11.58 -39.32 -6.61
C GLU A 230 -11.41 -37.96 -7.29
N TYR A 231 -12.41 -37.48 -8.03
CA TYR A 231 -12.35 -36.18 -8.70
C TYR A 231 -12.78 -35.00 -7.83
N PHE A 232 -13.37 -35.21 -6.65
CA PHE A 232 -14.06 -34.17 -5.87
C PHE A 232 -13.31 -33.61 -4.65
N ASP A 233 -12.21 -34.24 -4.21
CA ASP A 233 -11.59 -33.96 -2.90
C ASP A 233 -12.62 -33.88 -1.76
N PRO A 234 -13.36 -34.97 -1.49
CA PRO A 234 -14.54 -34.91 -0.64
C PRO A 234 -14.17 -34.57 0.82
N PRO A 235 -15.10 -33.96 1.59
CA PRO A 235 -14.82 -33.60 2.97
C PRO A 235 -14.43 -34.81 3.84
N PRO A 236 -13.71 -34.59 4.96
CA PRO A 236 -13.33 -35.67 5.87
C PRO A 236 -14.54 -36.44 6.41
N GLU A 237 -14.37 -37.76 6.55
CA GLU A 237 -15.39 -38.64 7.12
C GLU A 237 -15.81 -38.20 8.54
N GLY A 238 -17.09 -38.43 8.88
CA GLY A 238 -17.66 -38.05 10.18
C GLY A 238 -17.98 -36.56 10.35
N THR A 239 -17.83 -35.75 9.31
CA THR A 239 -18.22 -34.33 9.34
C THR A 239 -19.61 -34.11 8.75
N LYS A 240 -20.34 -33.11 9.27
CA LYS A 240 -21.65 -32.69 8.70
C LYS A 240 -21.55 -32.26 7.23
N GLU A 241 -20.37 -31.78 6.81
CA GLU A 241 -20.11 -31.40 5.42
C GLU A 241 -20.00 -32.64 4.53
N ARG A 242 -19.45 -33.74 5.05
CA ARG A 242 -19.39 -35.03 4.35
C ARG A 242 -20.77 -35.63 4.17
N ASP A 243 -21.61 -35.63 5.19
CA ASP A 243 -22.99 -36.16 5.10
C ASP A 243 -23.80 -35.45 4.00
N LYS A 244 -23.64 -34.13 3.90
CA LYS A 244 -24.26 -33.30 2.85
C LYS A 244 -23.72 -33.65 1.45
N PHE A 245 -22.41 -33.82 1.34
CA PHE A 245 -21.76 -34.19 0.09
C PHE A 245 -22.22 -35.58 -0.38
N ASP A 246 -22.19 -36.58 0.49
CA ASP A 246 -22.59 -37.96 0.14
C ASP A 246 -24.08 -38.02 -0.27
N SER A 247 -24.94 -37.28 0.44
CA SER A 247 -26.36 -37.17 0.09
C SER A 247 -26.55 -36.56 -1.30
N TRP A 248 -25.84 -35.48 -1.61
CA TRP A 248 -25.86 -34.88 -2.94
C TRP A 248 -25.30 -35.82 -4.01
N TYR A 249 -24.16 -36.45 -3.77
CA TYR A 249 -23.46 -37.30 -4.73
C TYR A 249 -24.29 -38.53 -5.09
N ASN A 250 -24.92 -39.18 -4.10
CA ASN A 250 -25.79 -40.33 -4.34
C ASN A 250 -27.00 -39.99 -5.22
N VAL A 251 -27.55 -38.78 -5.09
CA VAL A 251 -28.61 -38.30 -6.00
C VAL A 251 -28.08 -38.07 -7.40
N GLN A 252 -26.93 -37.39 -7.56
CA GLN A 252 -26.35 -37.13 -8.88
C GLN A 252 -25.92 -38.40 -9.61
N LYS A 253 -25.45 -39.42 -8.88
CA LYS A 253 -25.03 -40.71 -9.44
C LYS A 253 -26.11 -41.44 -10.24
N THR A 254 -27.38 -41.15 -9.95
CA THR A 254 -28.52 -41.75 -10.66
C THR A 254 -28.87 -41.06 -11.98
N LYS A 255 -28.24 -39.92 -12.28
CA LYS A 255 -28.54 -39.07 -13.44
C LYS A 255 -27.43 -39.16 -14.48
N THR A 256 -27.77 -38.84 -15.73
CA THR A 256 -26.76 -38.54 -16.75
C THR A 256 -26.04 -37.25 -16.37
N TYR A 257 -24.72 -37.32 -16.24
CA TYR A 257 -23.85 -36.21 -15.91
C TYR A 257 -23.38 -35.52 -17.20
N VAL A 258 -23.78 -34.26 -17.35
CA VAL A 258 -23.35 -33.35 -18.43
C VAL A 258 -22.37 -32.35 -17.82
N PHE A 259 -21.07 -32.55 -18.04
CA PHE A 259 -20.05 -31.78 -17.30
C PHE A 259 -20.10 -30.28 -17.61
N ARG A 260 -20.33 -29.90 -18.87
CA ARG A 260 -20.44 -28.48 -19.29
C ARG A 260 -21.53 -27.72 -18.52
N GLU A 261 -22.67 -28.35 -18.29
CA GLU A 261 -23.77 -27.75 -17.52
C GLU A 261 -23.45 -27.68 -16.03
N ALA A 262 -22.82 -28.74 -15.50
CA ALA A 262 -22.43 -28.81 -14.09
C ALA A 262 -21.38 -27.75 -13.72
N ILE A 263 -20.32 -27.59 -14.52
CA ILE A 263 -19.28 -26.58 -14.29
C ILE A 263 -19.83 -25.16 -14.47
N TYR A 264 -20.67 -24.93 -15.48
CA TYR A 264 -21.35 -23.66 -15.66
C TYR A 264 -22.18 -23.30 -14.41
N TYR A 265 -23.01 -24.22 -13.92
CA TYR A 265 -23.86 -23.98 -12.77
C TYR A 265 -23.03 -23.73 -11.50
N TYR A 266 -21.97 -24.50 -11.26
CA TYR A 266 -21.08 -24.34 -10.12
C TYR A 266 -20.37 -22.98 -10.13
N CYS A 267 -19.66 -22.67 -11.22
CA CYS A 267 -18.88 -21.44 -11.34
C CYS A 267 -19.82 -20.21 -11.30
N ARG A 268 -21.01 -20.30 -11.92
CA ARG A 268 -22.03 -19.25 -11.83
C ARG A 268 -22.49 -19.03 -10.38
N LEU A 269 -22.75 -20.10 -9.63
CA LEU A 269 -23.16 -19.98 -8.23
C LEU A 269 -22.08 -19.32 -7.37
N ASP A 270 -20.82 -19.66 -7.57
CA ASP A 270 -19.72 -19.02 -6.85
C ASP A 270 -19.66 -17.52 -7.14
N VAL A 271 -19.77 -17.12 -8.40
CA VAL A 271 -19.81 -15.70 -8.79
C VAL A 271 -21.08 -15.00 -8.28
N ASP A 272 -22.23 -15.68 -8.24
CA ASP A 272 -23.47 -15.15 -7.67
C ASP A 272 -23.33 -14.86 -6.17
N ILE A 273 -22.79 -15.80 -5.40
CA ILE A 273 -22.53 -15.64 -3.97
C ILE A 273 -21.55 -14.48 -3.75
N LEU A 274 -20.47 -14.43 -4.53
CA LEU A 274 -19.45 -13.38 -4.46
C LEU A 274 -20.06 -12.00 -4.73
N ARG A 275 -20.78 -11.86 -5.84
CA ARG A 275 -21.45 -10.62 -6.24
C ARG A 275 -22.40 -10.17 -5.15
N GLN A 276 -23.34 -11.03 -4.73
CA GLN A 276 -24.37 -10.65 -3.76
C GLN A 276 -23.75 -10.29 -2.42
N GLY A 277 -22.79 -11.07 -1.92
CA GLY A 277 -22.13 -10.79 -0.66
C GLY A 277 -21.37 -9.46 -0.67
N CYS A 278 -20.65 -9.17 -1.76
CA CYS A 278 -19.98 -7.88 -1.92
C CYS A 278 -20.99 -6.73 -1.99
N ILE A 279 -22.06 -6.85 -2.78
CA ILE A 279 -23.06 -5.78 -2.90
C ILE A 279 -23.75 -5.51 -1.56
N ILE A 280 -24.14 -6.55 -0.80
CA ILE A 280 -24.71 -6.38 0.54
C ILE A 280 -23.72 -5.68 1.48
N PHE A 281 -22.46 -6.12 1.52
CA PHE A 281 -21.42 -5.46 2.30
C PHE A 281 -21.26 -3.98 1.93
N ALA A 282 -21.18 -3.67 0.64
CA ALA A 282 -21.02 -2.29 0.16
C ALA A 282 -22.22 -1.41 0.53
N ARG A 283 -23.44 -1.95 0.47
CA ARG A 283 -24.67 -1.27 0.88
C ARG A 283 -24.66 -0.92 2.36
N LEU A 284 -24.35 -1.90 3.22
CA LEU A 284 -24.29 -1.70 4.67
C LEU A 284 -23.27 -0.62 5.05
N ILE A 285 -22.06 -0.69 4.48
CA ILE A 285 -21.02 0.31 4.75
C ILE A 285 -21.46 1.71 4.29
N LYS A 286 -22.05 1.83 3.09
CA LYS A 286 -22.52 3.12 2.59
C LYS A 286 -23.66 3.68 3.44
N GLU A 287 -24.62 2.87 3.84
CA GLU A 287 -25.75 3.29 4.68
C GLU A 287 -25.25 3.86 6.02
N ILE A 288 -24.26 3.21 6.63
CA ILE A 288 -23.72 3.62 7.93
C ILE A 288 -22.76 4.82 7.80
N THR A 289 -21.98 4.90 6.72
CA THR A 289 -20.80 5.79 6.68
C THR A 289 -20.78 6.79 5.52
N GLY A 290 -21.64 6.61 4.52
CA GLY A 290 -21.61 7.37 3.26
C GLY A 290 -20.47 6.99 2.30
N ILE A 291 -19.65 6.00 2.64
CA ILE A 291 -18.48 5.57 1.85
C ILE A 291 -18.78 4.27 1.09
N PHE A 292 -18.24 4.18 -0.12
CA PHE A 292 -18.41 3.05 -1.00
C PHE A 292 -17.12 2.21 -1.09
N PRO A 293 -17.05 1.03 -0.46
CA PRO A 293 -15.78 0.32 -0.26
C PRO A 293 -15.12 -0.15 -1.57
N PHE A 294 -15.90 -0.64 -2.54
CA PHE A 294 -15.41 -1.13 -3.83
C PHE A 294 -15.34 -0.08 -4.93
N TYR A 295 -15.54 1.19 -4.60
CA TYR A 295 -15.56 2.29 -5.57
C TYR A 295 -14.45 3.31 -5.32
N ASP A 296 -13.89 3.33 -4.11
CA ASP A 296 -12.76 4.18 -3.76
C ASP A 296 -11.43 3.48 -4.11
N HIS A 297 -10.65 4.10 -5.03
CA HIS A 297 -9.33 3.64 -5.46
C HIS A 297 -8.24 3.67 -4.38
N THR A 298 -8.53 4.25 -3.21
CA THR A 298 -7.59 4.33 -2.08
C THR A 298 -7.76 3.23 -1.04
N CYS A 299 -8.77 2.37 -1.18
CA CYS A 299 -9.12 1.34 -0.22
C CYS A 299 -9.05 -0.06 -0.86
N HIS A 300 -8.15 -0.91 -0.35
CA HIS A 300 -7.98 -2.30 -0.83
C HIS A 300 -8.19 -3.35 0.26
N THR A 301 -8.44 -2.92 1.50
CA THR A 301 -8.66 -3.80 2.66
C THR A 301 -9.69 -3.19 3.59
N VAL A 302 -10.25 -4.03 4.48
CA VAL A 302 -11.13 -3.58 5.57
C VAL A 302 -10.42 -2.57 6.49
N ALA A 303 -9.12 -2.73 6.75
CA ALA A 303 -8.35 -1.79 7.57
C ALA A 303 -8.18 -0.43 6.86
N GLY A 304 -7.92 -0.45 5.55
CA GLY A 304 -7.87 0.76 4.74
C GLY A 304 -9.22 1.47 4.69
N LEU A 305 -10.31 0.71 4.56
CA LEU A 305 -11.68 1.22 4.63
C LEU A 305 -11.99 1.84 5.99
N ALA A 306 -11.64 1.18 7.10
CA ALA A 306 -11.82 1.70 8.45
C ALA A 306 -11.05 3.01 8.66
N LEU A 307 -9.79 3.09 8.20
CA LEU A 307 -9.01 4.31 8.24
C LEU A 307 -9.65 5.43 7.41
N LYS A 308 -10.22 5.09 6.24
CA LYS A 308 -10.94 6.05 5.40
C LYS A 308 -12.18 6.59 6.11
N ILE A 309 -13.01 5.70 6.69
CA ILE A 309 -14.18 6.06 7.49
C ILE A 309 -13.78 6.98 8.63
N TYR A 310 -12.74 6.62 9.39
CA TYR A 310 -12.21 7.46 10.47
C TYR A 310 -11.83 8.85 9.98
N ARG A 311 -11.01 8.93 8.91
CA ARG A 311 -10.53 10.19 8.35
C ARG A 311 -11.64 11.05 7.74
N SER A 312 -12.74 10.45 7.32
CA SER A 312 -13.85 11.16 6.70
C SER A 312 -14.90 11.63 7.69
N ASN A 313 -15.22 10.81 8.69
CA ASN A 313 -16.39 11.03 9.55
C ASN A 313 -16.01 11.44 10.98
N PHE A 314 -14.79 11.14 11.44
CA PHE A 314 -14.42 11.27 12.86
C PHE A 314 -13.17 12.13 13.12
N LEU A 315 -12.21 12.16 12.17
CA LEU A 315 -10.97 12.90 12.35
C LEU A 315 -11.24 14.41 12.40
N LYS A 316 -10.85 15.04 13.52
CA LYS A 316 -10.79 16.50 13.65
C LYS A 316 -9.52 17.05 12.98
N ALA A 317 -9.57 18.31 12.55
CA ALA A 317 -8.44 18.94 11.89
C ALA A 317 -7.25 19.06 12.85
N ASP A 318 -6.06 18.79 12.34
CA ASP A 318 -4.78 19.06 13.01
C ASP A 318 -4.59 18.38 14.38
N VAL A 319 -5.24 17.21 14.61
CA VAL A 319 -5.12 16.46 15.88
C VAL A 319 -4.17 15.26 15.85
N ILE A 320 -3.86 14.71 14.66
CA ILE A 320 -2.91 13.60 14.52
C ILE A 320 -1.72 14.07 13.70
N GLY A 321 -0.56 14.23 14.35
CA GLY A 321 0.70 14.54 13.69
C GLY A 321 1.15 13.39 12.77
N GLN A 322 1.62 13.74 11.57
CA GLN A 322 2.27 12.80 10.67
C GLN A 322 3.79 12.88 10.86
N ILE A 323 4.34 11.78 11.37
CA ILE A 323 5.78 11.61 11.54
C ILE A 323 6.35 11.07 10.23
N PRO A 324 7.35 11.73 9.62
CA PRO A 324 8.03 11.22 8.43
C PRO A 324 8.52 9.78 8.66
N PRO A 325 8.62 8.94 7.61
CA PRO A 325 9.10 7.56 7.75
C PRO A 325 10.46 7.46 8.45
N THR A 326 11.31 8.46 8.24
CA THR A 326 12.65 8.57 8.80
C THR A 326 12.71 9.32 10.14
N GLY A 327 11.58 9.82 10.65
CA GLY A 327 11.53 10.67 11.84
C GLY A 327 11.65 12.18 11.53
N TYR A 328 11.48 13.02 12.54
CA TYR A 328 11.71 14.46 12.39
C TYR A 328 13.21 14.75 12.33
N GLY A 329 13.63 15.61 11.40
CA GLY A 329 15.05 15.97 11.26
C GLY A 329 15.93 14.90 10.62
N ALA A 330 15.36 13.86 10.01
CA ALA A 330 16.16 12.84 9.32
C ALA A 330 16.75 13.29 7.97
N ASP A 331 16.29 14.42 7.44
CA ASP A 331 16.93 15.11 6.32
C ASP A 331 18.26 15.77 6.75
N VAL A 332 18.61 15.66 8.04
CA VAL A 332 19.77 16.28 8.71
C VAL A 332 20.84 15.22 8.94
N ASN A 333 21.38 14.70 7.85
CA ASN A 333 22.49 13.76 7.89
C ASN A 333 23.81 14.51 8.02
N GLN A 334 24.21 14.80 9.26
CA GLN A 334 25.63 14.98 9.60
C GLN A 334 26.18 13.61 9.95
N SER A 335 27.30 13.21 9.34
CA SER A 335 27.93 11.93 9.66
C SER A 335 28.56 12.00 11.06
N ALA A 336 28.66 10.87 11.76
CA ALA A 336 29.34 10.79 13.05
C ALA A 336 30.75 11.43 13.00
N ILE A 337 31.46 11.23 11.89
CA ILE A 337 32.78 11.81 11.70
C ILE A 337 32.77 13.34 11.50
N ALA A 338 31.75 13.89 10.82
CA ALA A 338 31.58 15.34 10.72
C ALA A 338 31.34 15.96 12.09
N LEU A 339 30.55 15.27 12.94
CA LEU A 339 30.27 15.70 14.31
C LEU A 339 31.51 15.63 15.21
N CYS A 340 32.37 14.60 15.06
CA CYS A 340 33.67 14.57 15.73
C CYS A 340 34.53 15.79 15.35
N TRP A 341 34.60 16.13 14.06
CA TRP A 341 35.35 17.29 13.62
C TRP A 341 34.77 18.60 14.16
N LEU A 342 33.45 18.78 14.12
CA LEU A 342 32.81 19.96 14.69
C LEU A 342 33.05 20.08 16.20
N ARG A 343 33.09 18.96 16.93
CA ARG A 343 33.45 18.95 18.35
C ARG A 343 34.90 19.37 18.59
N ASP A 344 35.84 18.96 17.74
CA ASP A 344 37.22 19.45 17.83
C ASP A 344 37.30 20.96 17.61
N ILE A 345 36.54 21.49 16.65
CA ILE A 345 36.48 22.94 16.38
C ILE A 345 35.84 23.69 17.55
N GLU A 346 34.77 23.16 18.13
CA GLU A 346 34.11 23.74 19.30
C GLU A 346 35.10 23.90 20.47
N LEU A 347 35.86 22.84 20.79
CA LEU A 347 36.89 22.88 21.84
C LEU A 347 38.02 23.89 21.54
N GLN A 348 38.37 24.08 20.26
CA GLN A 348 39.35 25.09 19.85
C GLN A 348 38.81 26.52 19.97
N LEU A 349 37.51 26.73 19.75
CA LEU A 349 36.89 28.04 19.87
C LEU A 349 36.62 28.40 21.33
N GLU A 350 36.28 27.41 22.17
CA GLU A 350 36.14 27.59 23.62
C GLU A 350 37.44 28.13 24.26
N SER A 351 38.62 27.69 23.81
CA SER A 351 39.89 28.22 24.31
C SER A 351 40.21 29.64 23.83
N GLU A 352 39.46 30.15 22.86
CA GLU A 352 39.53 31.52 22.35
C GLU A 352 38.33 32.39 22.82
N ASP A 353 37.55 31.91 23.80
CA ASP A 353 36.30 32.53 24.28
C ASP A 353 35.28 32.82 23.15
N LYS A 354 35.15 31.88 22.20
CA LYS A 354 34.22 31.95 21.06
C LYS A 354 33.26 30.76 21.04
N HIS A 355 32.08 30.97 20.47
CA HIS A 355 31.05 29.95 20.38
C HIS A 355 30.86 29.42 18.95
N LEU A 356 30.59 28.11 18.84
CA LEU A 356 30.22 27.43 17.61
C LEU A 356 28.75 26.99 17.65
N SER A 357 27.91 27.60 16.82
CA SER A 357 26.57 27.08 16.55
C SER A 357 26.66 25.88 15.61
N SER A 358 26.32 24.68 16.08
CA SER A 358 26.40 23.43 15.33
C SER A 358 25.26 22.46 15.69
N LYS A 359 25.23 21.26 15.11
CA LYS A 359 24.24 20.23 15.53
C LYS A 359 24.44 19.77 16.99
N LEU A 360 25.60 20.00 17.58
CA LEU A 360 25.93 19.61 18.96
C LEU A 360 25.61 20.71 19.99
N SER A 361 25.39 21.96 19.57
CA SER A 361 25.12 23.07 20.49
C SER A 361 23.69 22.99 21.04
N GLY A 362 23.51 23.33 22.33
CA GLY A 362 22.20 23.34 22.99
C GLY A 362 21.19 24.30 22.37
N GLU A 363 21.67 25.38 21.73
CA GLU A 363 20.86 26.35 20.99
C GLU A 363 20.57 25.90 19.54
N GLY A 364 21.16 24.80 19.10
CA GLY A 364 21.03 24.25 17.75
C GLY A 364 21.93 24.91 16.69
N GLU A 365 21.78 24.42 15.47
CA GLU A 365 22.57 24.85 14.30
C GLU A 365 21.97 26.09 13.64
N GLN A 366 22.78 27.12 13.37
CA GLN A 366 22.36 28.24 12.52
C GLN A 366 22.51 27.86 11.04
N SER A 367 21.40 27.83 10.30
CA SER A 367 21.43 27.43 8.89
C SER A 367 21.69 28.63 7.96
N ILE A 368 22.92 28.73 7.45
CA ILE A 368 23.28 29.65 6.36
C ILE A 368 23.45 28.82 5.08
N LEU A 369 22.43 28.78 4.21
CA LEU A 369 22.42 28.05 2.92
C LEU A 369 22.94 26.60 2.99
N GLY A 370 22.65 25.92 4.09
CA GLY A 370 23.19 24.61 4.40
C GLY A 370 23.26 24.40 5.90
N ARG A 371 23.92 23.31 6.28
CA ARG A 371 24.05 22.88 7.66
C ARG A 371 25.54 22.73 7.94
N TYR A 372 26.11 23.77 8.53
CA TYR A 372 27.53 23.99 8.77
C TYR A 372 27.72 24.49 10.20
N GLY A 373 28.91 24.28 10.76
CA GLY A 373 29.27 24.99 11.99
C GLY A 373 29.41 26.49 11.69
N PHE A 374 28.85 27.36 12.52
CA PHE A 374 28.98 28.80 12.35
C PHE A 374 29.42 29.47 13.65
N CYS A 375 30.43 30.32 13.57
CA CYS A 375 30.85 31.18 14.66
C CYS A 375 30.52 32.63 14.29
N THR A 376 29.61 33.23 15.05
CA THR A 376 29.12 34.59 14.84
C THR A 376 30.19 35.64 15.06
N GLU A 377 31.06 35.42 16.05
CA GLU A 377 32.04 36.36 16.59
C GLU A 377 33.14 36.67 15.58
N ASN A 378 33.43 35.72 14.69
CA ASN A 378 34.43 35.87 13.65
C ASN A 378 33.87 35.67 12.23
N ALA A 379 32.54 35.64 12.08
CA ALA A 379 31.83 35.38 10.82
C ALA A 379 32.39 34.19 10.02
N THR A 380 32.72 33.08 10.72
CA THR A 380 33.36 31.91 10.11
C THR A 380 32.40 30.73 9.97
N ILE A 381 32.33 30.17 8.76
CA ILE A 381 31.60 28.95 8.41
C ILE A 381 32.58 27.77 8.35
N TYR A 382 32.25 26.70 9.06
CA TYR A 382 32.99 25.44 9.14
C TYR A 382 32.27 24.36 8.33
N GLN A 383 32.84 23.98 7.18
CA GLN A 383 32.26 23.01 6.26
C GLN A 383 33.00 21.68 6.28
N PHE A 384 32.30 20.61 6.68
CA PHE A 384 32.80 19.25 6.55
C PHE A 384 32.29 18.60 5.26
N HIS A 385 33.20 18.12 4.44
CA HIS A 385 32.92 17.50 3.15
C HIS A 385 33.10 15.99 3.24
N GLY A 386 32.00 15.27 3.49
CA GLY A 386 31.95 13.81 3.36
C GLY A 386 32.34 13.39 1.94
N CYS A 387 33.38 12.57 1.79
CA CYS A 387 34.05 12.34 0.50
C CYS A 387 33.09 11.78 -0.56
N PHE A 388 32.24 10.83 -0.17
CA PHE A 388 31.25 10.20 -1.04
C PHE A 388 30.14 11.18 -1.46
N TYR A 389 29.67 12.04 -0.56
CA TYR A 389 28.55 12.93 -0.84
C TYR A 389 28.95 14.20 -1.59
N HIS A 390 30.20 14.65 -1.42
CA HIS A 390 30.70 15.92 -1.96
C HIS A 390 31.70 15.77 -3.11
N GLY A 391 32.10 14.54 -3.46
CA GLY A 391 32.95 14.25 -4.62
C GLY A 391 34.42 14.57 -4.43
N CYS A 392 35.03 14.06 -3.36
CA CYS A 392 36.46 14.24 -3.09
C CYS A 392 37.32 13.74 -4.26
N GLU A 393 38.25 14.58 -4.71
CA GLU A 393 39.19 14.27 -5.81
C GLU A 393 40.20 13.18 -5.46
N LYS A 394 40.59 13.06 -4.19
CA LYS A 394 41.52 12.04 -3.72
C LYS A 394 40.88 10.64 -3.64
N CYS A 395 39.56 10.58 -3.40
CA CYS A 395 38.87 9.32 -3.12
C CYS A 395 38.05 8.78 -4.29
N TYR A 396 37.61 9.64 -5.22
CA TYR A 396 36.71 9.25 -6.30
C TYR A 396 37.09 9.91 -7.62
N GLU A 397 37.14 9.10 -8.67
CA GLU A 397 37.36 9.56 -10.05
C GLU A 397 36.19 10.44 -10.53
N SER A 398 36.52 11.48 -11.30
CA SER A 398 35.57 12.50 -11.77
C SER A 398 34.35 11.94 -12.51
N ASP A 399 34.56 10.94 -13.37
CA ASP A 399 33.51 10.36 -14.21
C ASP A 399 32.72 9.22 -13.55
N SER A 400 33.15 8.75 -12.37
CA SER A 400 32.43 7.74 -11.61
C SER A 400 31.06 8.24 -11.15
N TYR A 401 30.08 7.33 -11.09
CA TYR A 401 28.69 7.65 -10.79
C TYR A 401 28.32 7.35 -9.33
N ASN A 402 27.85 8.36 -8.62
CA ASN A 402 27.30 8.22 -7.27
C ASN A 402 25.84 7.73 -7.36
N LYS A 403 25.60 6.48 -6.94
CA LYS A 403 24.28 5.83 -7.00
C LYS A 403 23.23 6.46 -6.06
N VAL A 404 23.66 7.10 -4.97
CA VAL A 404 22.78 7.71 -3.97
C VAL A 404 22.31 9.08 -4.45
N ASN A 405 23.25 9.94 -4.85
CA ASN A 405 22.96 11.28 -5.37
C ASN A 405 22.47 11.27 -6.83
N LYS A 406 22.65 10.13 -7.53
CA LYS A 406 22.32 9.94 -8.95
C LYS A 406 23.03 10.92 -9.88
N GLU A 407 24.29 11.23 -9.57
CA GLU A 407 25.13 12.18 -10.31
C GLU A 407 26.58 11.71 -10.37
N LYS A 408 27.38 12.25 -11.30
CA LYS A 408 28.83 12.02 -11.35
C LYS A 408 29.54 12.75 -10.21
N PHE A 409 30.66 12.20 -9.72
CA PHE A 409 31.41 12.81 -8.63
C PHE A 409 31.99 14.19 -8.97
N TYR A 410 32.39 14.44 -10.22
CA TYR A 410 32.77 15.79 -10.66
C TYR A 410 31.64 16.81 -10.47
N THR A 411 30.40 16.43 -10.81
CA THR A 411 29.23 17.31 -10.63
C THR A 411 28.98 17.64 -9.15
N LEU A 412 29.19 16.67 -8.26
CA LEU A 412 29.11 16.88 -6.81
C LEU A 412 30.20 17.84 -6.33
N ARG A 413 31.44 17.64 -6.78
CA ARG A 413 32.58 18.51 -6.44
C ARG A 413 32.36 19.95 -6.85
N GLU A 414 31.87 20.16 -8.07
CA GLU A 414 31.56 21.50 -8.58
C GLU A 414 30.45 22.19 -7.79
N LYS A 415 29.43 21.45 -7.35
CA LYS A 415 28.39 22.00 -6.46
C LYS A 415 28.99 22.43 -5.12
N THR A 416 29.80 21.58 -4.50
CA THR A 416 30.51 21.89 -3.24
C THR A 416 31.33 23.17 -3.40
N ARG A 417 32.15 23.27 -4.47
CA ARG A 417 32.97 24.45 -4.76
C ARG A 417 32.14 25.71 -4.97
N ARG A 418 31.02 25.63 -5.69
CA ARG A 418 30.11 26.77 -5.91
C ARG A 418 29.53 27.28 -4.60
N THR A 419 29.15 26.38 -3.70
CA THR A 419 28.64 26.75 -2.38
C THR A 419 29.72 27.47 -1.55
N THR A 420 30.95 26.94 -1.51
CA THR A 420 32.08 27.61 -0.83
C THR A 420 32.34 29.01 -1.40
N LEU A 421 32.35 29.14 -2.74
CA LEU A 421 32.57 30.42 -3.41
C LEU A 421 31.47 31.43 -3.07
N LEU A 422 30.21 30.98 -3.03
CA LEU A 422 29.08 31.81 -2.65
C LEU A 422 29.23 32.37 -1.23
N PHE A 423 29.65 31.55 -0.26
CA PHE A 423 29.88 32.04 1.10
C PHE A 423 31.00 33.07 1.16
N ARG A 424 32.15 32.78 0.53
CA ARG A 424 33.29 33.70 0.50
C ARG A 424 32.93 35.02 -0.20
N SER A 425 32.16 34.98 -1.29
CA SER A 425 31.73 36.20 -2.00
C SER A 425 30.76 37.06 -1.19
N ASN A 426 30.09 36.49 -0.19
CA ASN A 426 29.21 37.21 0.74
C ASN A 426 29.93 37.63 2.03
N GLY A 427 31.27 37.59 2.06
CA GLY A 427 32.08 38.14 3.15
C GLY A 427 32.35 37.18 4.32
N PHE A 428 31.91 35.91 4.22
CA PHE A 428 32.19 34.91 5.26
C PHE A 428 33.60 34.33 5.11
N LYS A 429 34.28 34.09 6.24
CA LYS A 429 35.45 33.21 6.27
C LYS A 429 34.97 31.77 6.21
N VAL A 430 35.53 30.94 5.35
CA VAL A 430 35.11 29.53 5.19
C VAL A 430 36.28 28.60 5.44
N ILE A 431 36.19 27.79 6.51
CA ILE A 431 37.12 26.73 6.87
C ILE A 431 36.52 25.40 6.43
N GLU A 432 37.25 24.67 5.60
CA GLU A 432 36.78 23.43 4.97
C GLU A 432 37.59 22.24 5.46
N LYS A 433 36.93 21.09 5.60
CA LYS A 433 37.61 19.83 5.92
C LYS A 433 37.05 18.67 5.13
N TRP A 434 37.91 17.95 4.42
CA TRP A 434 37.53 16.71 3.75
C TRP A 434 37.59 15.52 4.72
N GLU A 435 36.63 14.60 4.58
CA GLU A 435 36.54 13.40 5.41
C GLU A 435 37.84 12.59 5.40
N CYS A 436 38.42 12.34 4.22
CA CYS A 436 39.66 11.56 4.11
C CYS A 436 40.85 12.22 4.82
N ASP A 437 40.93 13.55 4.77
CA ASP A 437 42.02 14.30 5.39
C ASP A 437 41.90 14.25 6.91
N TYR A 438 40.67 14.41 7.44
CA TYR A 438 40.41 14.28 8.87
C TYR A 438 40.64 12.85 9.39
N VAL A 439 40.22 11.84 8.62
CA VAL A 439 40.49 10.41 8.93
C VAL A 439 41.99 10.16 9.04
N GLN A 440 42.76 10.68 8.10
CA GLN A 440 44.21 10.52 8.08
C GLN A 440 44.89 11.21 9.27
N GLU A 441 44.52 12.45 9.57
CA GLU A 441 45.08 13.23 10.69
C GLU A 441 44.82 12.59 12.04
N LYS A 442 43.60 12.11 12.27
CA LYS A 442 43.21 11.41 13.52
C LYS A 442 43.67 9.95 13.56
N ARG A 443 44.27 9.46 12.47
CA ARG A 443 44.70 8.06 12.30
C ARG A 443 43.57 7.06 12.59
N TYR A 444 42.35 7.39 12.17
CA TYR A 444 41.21 6.50 12.37
C TYR A 444 41.39 5.21 11.57
N THR A 445 41.28 4.07 12.25
CA THR A 445 41.23 2.76 11.58
C THR A 445 39.81 2.46 11.11
N TYR A 446 39.66 1.51 10.18
CA TYR A 446 38.35 1.05 9.71
C TYR A 446 37.43 0.61 10.87
N ASN A 447 37.98 -0.11 11.85
CA ASN A 447 37.21 -0.58 13.02
C ASN A 447 36.73 0.59 13.88
N MET A 448 37.58 1.60 14.10
CA MET A 448 37.19 2.81 14.85
C MET A 448 36.08 3.59 14.13
N LEU A 449 36.17 3.72 12.80
CA LEU A 449 35.13 4.37 12.01
C LEU A 449 33.81 3.62 12.07
N ASN A 450 33.84 2.28 12.02
CA ASN A 450 32.63 1.48 12.19
C ASN A 450 32.05 1.62 13.59
N GLN A 451 32.87 1.57 14.64
CA GLN A 451 32.40 1.80 16.01
C GLN A 451 31.77 3.19 16.18
N LEU A 452 32.39 4.24 15.63
CA LEU A 452 31.85 5.60 15.66
C LEU A 452 30.48 5.69 14.97
N ARG A 453 30.33 5.08 13.79
CA ARG A 453 29.07 5.04 13.03
C ARG A 453 27.94 4.32 13.78
N HIS A 454 28.29 3.40 14.68
CA HIS A 454 27.34 2.62 15.47
C HIS A 454 27.28 3.04 16.94
N SER A 455 27.93 4.14 17.31
CA SER A 455 27.94 4.60 18.70
C SER A 455 26.62 5.27 19.07
N ASP A 456 26.11 4.94 20.26
CA ASP A 456 24.85 5.45 20.81
C ASP A 456 24.81 6.98 20.91
N PHE A 457 25.98 7.59 21.08
CA PHE A 457 26.14 9.04 21.16
C PHE A 457 25.63 9.76 19.91
N PHE A 458 25.84 9.18 18.71
CA PHE A 458 25.44 9.81 17.44
C PHE A 458 24.09 9.31 16.92
N THR A 459 23.65 8.11 17.31
CA THR A 459 22.35 7.54 16.91
C THR A 459 21.16 8.19 17.62
N HIS A 460 21.36 8.80 18.80
CA HIS A 460 20.29 9.38 19.63
C HIS A 460 20.27 10.92 19.68
N LEU A 461 21.04 11.62 18.84
CA LEU A 461 21.04 13.10 18.81
C LEU A 461 19.68 13.72 18.47
N THR A 462 18.80 12.96 17.81
CA THR A 462 17.42 13.37 17.54
C THR A 462 16.48 12.29 18.03
N LEU A 463 15.48 12.66 18.83
CA LEU A 463 14.39 11.76 19.19
C LEU A 463 13.72 11.23 17.91
N ASN A 464 13.69 9.91 17.75
CA ASN A 464 12.86 9.25 16.76
C ASN A 464 11.59 8.75 17.44
N PRO A 465 10.43 9.42 17.29
CA PRO A 465 9.21 9.01 17.99
C PRO A 465 8.72 7.61 17.60
N ARG A 466 9.21 7.05 16.47
CA ARG A 466 8.89 5.67 16.07
C ARG A 466 9.55 4.64 16.98
N ASP A 467 10.68 4.96 17.62
CA ASP A 467 11.37 4.07 18.56
C ASP A 467 10.48 3.74 19.76
N ALA A 468 9.60 4.67 20.16
CA ALA A 468 8.59 4.43 21.20
C ALA A 468 7.53 3.37 20.82
N LEU A 469 7.44 2.98 19.55
CA LEU A 469 6.54 1.94 19.05
C LEU A 469 7.23 0.57 18.89
N PHE A 470 8.54 0.48 19.15
CA PHE A 470 9.27 -0.79 19.22
C PHE A 470 9.21 -1.32 20.67
N GLY A 471 9.08 -2.65 20.85
CA GLY A 471 9.02 -3.28 22.19
C GLY A 471 7.74 -4.06 22.52
N GLY A 472 6.89 -4.38 21.54
CA GLY A 472 5.62 -5.08 21.75
C GLY A 472 4.44 -4.11 21.91
N ARG A 473 3.23 -4.64 22.18
CA ARG A 473 1.99 -3.86 22.31
C ARG A 473 1.98 -3.06 23.63
N THR A 474 2.85 -2.07 23.74
CA THR A 474 2.80 -1.03 24.77
C THR A 474 1.82 0.03 24.26
N SER A 475 0.65 0.17 24.89
CA SER A 475 -0.26 1.27 24.60
C SER A 475 -0.05 2.32 25.69
N PRO A 476 0.86 3.29 25.49
CA PRO A 476 1.04 4.37 26.46
C PRO A 476 -0.25 5.19 26.50
N ALA A 477 -0.95 5.17 27.64
CA ALA A 477 -2.17 5.95 27.85
C ALA A 477 -1.91 7.47 27.87
N LYS A 478 -0.67 7.88 28.21
CA LYS A 478 -0.23 9.29 28.25
C LYS A 478 1.29 9.36 28.04
N LEU A 479 1.74 9.99 26.95
CA LEU A 479 3.17 10.13 26.60
C LEU A 479 3.87 11.29 27.33
N TYR A 480 3.12 12.30 27.74
CA TYR A 480 3.65 13.50 28.41
C TYR A 480 2.65 13.99 29.46
N HIS A 481 3.16 14.30 30.65
CA HIS A 481 2.41 14.90 31.74
C HIS A 481 3.26 15.96 32.41
N GLU A 482 2.93 17.22 32.18
CA GLU A 482 3.49 18.33 32.92
C GLU A 482 2.79 18.43 34.28
N SER A 483 3.58 18.47 35.36
CA SER A 483 3.08 18.73 36.71
C SER A 483 4.17 19.38 37.55
N LEU A 484 3.81 20.44 38.28
CA LEU A 484 4.69 21.15 39.21
C LEU A 484 4.47 20.73 40.67
N ILE A 485 3.41 19.95 40.95
CA ILE A 485 2.89 19.71 42.30
C ILE A 485 2.51 18.24 42.55
N GLU A 486 2.37 17.42 41.51
CA GLU A 486 1.97 16.02 41.64
C GLU A 486 3.17 15.08 41.50
N LYS A 487 3.13 13.96 42.21
CA LYS A 487 4.11 12.88 42.06
C LYS A 487 3.68 11.95 40.94
N THR A 488 4.36 12.04 39.79
CA THR A 488 4.17 11.09 38.68
C THR A 488 4.82 9.75 39.02
N ARG A 489 4.06 8.65 38.93
CA ARG A 489 4.60 7.28 39.08
C ARG A 489 4.68 6.62 37.70
N TYR A 490 5.87 6.16 37.32
CA TYR A 490 6.08 5.33 36.15
C TYR A 490 5.93 3.86 36.56
N TYR A 491 4.96 3.17 35.97
CA TYR A 491 4.76 1.74 36.19
C TYR A 491 5.33 0.98 34.99
N ASP A 492 6.51 0.38 35.18
CA ASP A 492 7.17 -0.40 34.15
C ASP A 492 6.48 -1.76 33.95
N TYR A 493 5.41 -1.74 33.18
CA TYR A 493 4.67 -2.95 32.85
C TYR A 493 5.48 -3.88 31.90
N THR A 494 6.43 -3.34 31.15
CA THR A 494 7.26 -4.07 30.18
C THR A 494 8.18 -5.06 30.89
N SER A 495 8.78 -4.64 32.00
CA SER A 495 9.59 -5.51 32.88
C SER A 495 8.77 -6.56 33.64
N LEU A 496 7.46 -6.35 33.77
CA LEU A 496 6.53 -7.35 34.31
C LEU A 496 6.22 -8.45 33.28
N TYR A 497 6.25 -8.15 31.97
CA TYR A 497 5.83 -9.08 30.92
C TYR A 497 6.55 -10.45 30.95
N PRO A 498 7.89 -10.53 31.17
CA PRO A 498 8.57 -11.81 31.38
C PRO A 498 8.18 -12.53 32.67
N TYR A 499 7.74 -11.79 33.70
CA TYR A 499 7.33 -12.33 35.00
C TYR A 499 5.91 -12.90 34.96
N VAL A 500 4.95 -12.23 34.30
CA VAL A 500 3.54 -12.68 34.22
C VAL A 500 3.31 -13.78 33.16
N GLN A 501 4.17 -13.86 32.14
CA GLN A 501 4.12 -14.90 31.09
C GLN A 501 4.92 -16.17 31.46
N LYS A 502 5.55 -16.23 32.64
CA LYS A 502 6.03 -17.51 33.20
C LYS A 502 4.82 -18.36 33.59
N LYS A 503 4.27 -19.09 32.63
CA LYS A 503 3.46 -20.29 32.85
C LYS A 503 4.14 -21.47 32.18
#